data_AF-A0A971C402-F1
#
_entry.id   AF-A0A971C402-F1
#
_cell.length_a   1.000
_cell.length_b   1.000
_cell.length_c   1.000
_cell.angle_alpha   90.00
_cell.angle_beta   90.00
_cell.angle_gamma   90.00
#
_symmetry.space_group_name_H-M   'P 1'
#
loop_
_entity.id
_entity.type
_entity.pdbx_description
1 polymer ?
#
loop_
_entity_poly.entity_id
_entity_poly.type
_entity_poly.pdbx_seq_one_letter_code
_entity_poly.pdbx_strand_id
1 'polypeptide(L)' 'MILKPMEQPVLPERTSEKPAIVITVGDPAGIGPEIVSKAIANAEIFKICRPIVIAELGILQR' A
#
# COMPACT_ATOMS: atom_id res chain seq x y z
N MET A 1 -17.04 -32.41 20.42
CA MET A 1 -16.51 -31.92 19.13
C MET A 1 -16.35 -30.41 19.26
N ILE A 2 -15.19 -29.97 19.78
CA ILE A 2 -14.93 -28.56 20.05
C ILE A 2 -14.40 -27.95 18.76
N LEU A 3 -15.15 -27.01 18.18
CA LEU A 3 -14.73 -26.23 17.03
C LEU A 3 -13.44 -25.49 17.43
N LYS A 4 -12.32 -25.83 16.78
CA LYS A 4 -11.06 -25.09 16.94
C LYS A 4 -11.35 -23.61 16.62
N PRO A 5 -10.93 -22.66 17.47
CA PRO A 5 -11.02 -21.25 17.10
C PRO A 5 -10.22 -21.04 15.82
N MET A 6 -10.83 -20.38 14.84
CA MET A 6 -10.16 -19.96 13.63
C MET A 6 -8.89 -19.22 14.03
N GLU A 7 -7.74 -19.75 13.62
CA GLU A 7 -6.46 -19.09 13.77
C GLU A 7 -6.61 -17.72 13.10
N GLN A 8 -6.73 -16.67 13.91
CA GLN A 8 -6.84 -15.32 13.40
C GLN A 8 -5.59 -15.08 12.56
N PRO A 9 -5.70 -14.47 11.35
CA PRO A 9 -4.53 -14.15 10.57
C PRO A 9 -3.67 -13.22 11.43
N VAL A 10 -2.56 -13.75 11.93
CA VAL A 10 -1.57 -12.99 12.70
C VAL A 10 -0.99 -11.99 11.69
N LEU A 11 -1.45 -10.74 11.78
CA LEU A 11 -0.91 -9.66 10.97
C LEU A 11 0.61 -9.64 11.22
N PRO A 12 1.44 -9.58 10.16
CA PRO A 12 2.88 -9.62 10.33
C PRO A 12 3.30 -8.53 11.31
N GLU A 13 4.18 -8.90 12.23
CA GLU A 13 4.79 -8.00 13.20
C GLU A 13 5.23 -6.72 12.47
N ARG A 14 4.96 -5.53 13.03
CA ARG A 14 5.27 -4.26 12.36
C ARG A 14 6.79 -4.02 12.40
N THR A 15 7.54 -4.79 11.62
CA THR A 15 9.02 -4.88 11.59
C THR A 15 9.74 -3.65 11.01
N SER A 16 9.05 -2.50 10.91
CA SER A 16 9.64 -1.25 10.46
C SER A 16 9.06 -0.10 11.27
N GLU A 17 9.92 0.67 11.95
CA GLU A 17 9.55 1.88 12.68
C GLU A 17 8.86 2.93 11.79
N LYS A 18 9.14 2.90 10.48
CA LYS A 18 8.54 3.83 9.53
C LYS A 18 7.03 3.56 9.36
N PRO A 19 6.21 4.62 9.35
CA PRO A 19 4.76 4.51 9.28
C PRO A 19 4.33 3.83 7.98
N ALA A 20 3.40 2.89 8.09
CA ALA A 20 2.71 2.34 6.92
C ALA A 20 1.62 3.33 6.49
N ILE A 21 1.71 3.82 5.27
CA ILE A 21 0.76 4.79 4.71
C ILE A 21 0.04 4.14 3.54
N VAL A 22 -1.26 3.97 3.68
CA VAL A 22 -2.11 3.51 2.57
C VAL A 22 -2.41 4.69 1.66
N ILE A 23 -2.13 4.54 0.38
CA ILE A 23 -2.35 5.56 -0.65
C ILE A 23 -3.38 5.01 -1.63
N THR A 24 -4.54 5.64 -1.69
CA THR A 24 -5.53 5.39 -2.74
C THR A 24 -5.20 6.23 -3.95
N VAL A 25 -5.22 5.65 -5.15
CA VAL A 25 -4.92 6.39 -6.39
C VAL A 25 -6.00 7.42 -6.75
N GLY A 26 -7.24 7.22 -6.27
CA GLY A 26 -8.37 8.10 -6.56
C GLY A 26 -8.98 7.80 -7.92
N ASP A 27 -9.47 8.83 -8.60
CA ASP A 27 -10.09 8.71 -9.93
C ASP A 27 -9.04 8.40 -11.02
N PRO A 28 -9.16 7.28 -11.76
CA PRO A 28 -8.27 6.92 -12.86
C PRO A 28 -8.23 7.91 -14.02
N ALA A 29 -9.29 8.72 -14.21
CA ALA A 29 -9.37 9.71 -15.27
C ALA A 29 -8.66 11.03 -14.91
N GLY A 30 -8.31 11.21 -13.64
CA GLY A 30 -7.53 12.35 -13.17
C GLY A 30 -6.01 12.14 -13.28
N ILE A 31 -5.26 13.04 -12.65
CA ILE A 31 -3.79 12.98 -12.61
C ILE A 31 -3.23 12.14 -11.45
N GLY A 32 -4.09 11.67 -10.54
CA GLY A 32 -3.70 10.90 -9.35
C GLY A 32 -2.76 9.71 -9.65
N PRO A 33 -3.07 8.85 -10.65
CA PRO A 33 -2.19 7.74 -11.04
C PRO A 33 -0.75 8.17 -11.33
N GLU A 34 -0.59 9.27 -12.06
CA GLU A 34 0.72 9.76 -12.51
C GLU A 34 1.52 10.33 -11.35
N ILE A 35 0.85 11.03 -10.43
CA ILE A 35 1.49 11.56 -9.22
C ILE A 35 1.92 10.43 -8.29
N VAL A 36 1.07 9.42 -8.09
CA VAL A 36 1.42 8.25 -7.25
C VAL A 36 2.57 7.48 -7.88
N SER A 37 2.55 7.23 -9.19
CA SER A 37 3.65 6.56 -9.90
C SER A 37 4.99 7.28 -9.70
N LYS A 38 5.02 8.61 -9.89
CA LYS A 38 6.22 9.43 -9.66
C LYS A 38 6.68 9.44 -8.21
N ALA A 39 5.75 9.48 -7.25
CA ALA A 39 6.09 9.46 -5.83
C ALA A 39 6.73 8.13 -5.43
N ILE A 40 6.17 7.00 -5.87
CA ILE A 40 6.70 5.66 -5.55
C ILE A 40 8.02 5.38 -6.29
N ALA A 41 8.25 5.98 -7.45
CA ALA A 41 9.55 5.90 -8.15
C ALA A 41 10.69 6.63 -7.41
N ASN A 42 10.38 7.51 -6.45
CA ASN A 42 11.37 8.22 -5.67
C ASN A 42 11.80 7.43 -4.41
N ALA A 43 13.04 6.93 -4.42
CA ALA A 43 13.62 6.16 -3.31
C ALA A 43 13.64 6.91 -1.96
N GLU A 44 13.66 8.25 -1.95
CA GLU A 44 13.60 9.05 -0.71
C GLU A 44 12.29 8.83 0.05
N ILE A 45 11.19 8.51 -0.63
CA ILE A 45 9.90 8.25 0.02
C ILE A 45 9.99 7.04 0.96
N PHE A 46 10.73 6.00 0.58
CA PHE A 46 10.94 4.81 1.41
C PHE A 46 11.88 5.07 2.61
N LYS A 47 12.57 6.22 2.64
CA LYS A 47 13.28 6.68 3.84
C LYS A 47 12.33 7.27 4.88
N ILE A 48 11.19 7.81 4.45
CA ILE A 48 10.22 8.52 5.30
C ILE A 48 9.11 7.58 5.78
N CYS A 49 8.55 6.77 4.89
CA CYS A 49 7.41 5.90 5.19
C CYS A 49 7.50 4.56 4.45
N ARG A 50 6.52 3.69 4.70
CA ARG A 50 6.24 2.50 3.90
C ARG A 50 4.95 2.73 3.13
N PRO A 51 5.01 3.23 1.89
CA PRO A 51 3.82 3.47 1.10
C PRO A 51 3.22 2.14 0.63
N ILE A 52 1.91 2.01 0.76
CA ILE A 52 1.11 0.88 0.27
C ILE A 52 0.07 1.46 -0.68
N VAL A 53 0.28 1.28 -1.98
CA VAL A 53 -0.66 1.80 -2.99
C VAL A 53 -1.77 0.80 -3.24
N ILE A 54 -3.01 1.27 -3.18
CA ILE A 54 -4.20 0.51 -3.54
C ILE A 54 -4.78 1.12 -4.82
N ALA A 55 -4.77 0.33 -5.88
CA ALA A 55 -5.27 0.70 -7.20
C ALA A 55 -5.68 -0.55 -7.99
N GLU A 56 -6.51 -0.36 -9.01
CA GLU A 56 -6.66 -1.35 -10.06
C GLU A 56 -5.35 -1.47 -10.85
N LEU A 57 -4.96 -2.70 -11.20
CA LEU A 57 -3.67 -3.00 -11.81
C LEU A 57 -3.38 -2.18 -13.07
N GLY A 58 -4.39 -1.97 -13.93
CA GLY A 58 -4.24 -1.24 -15.20
C GLY A 58 -4.01 0.27 -15.04
N ILE A 59 -4.26 0.84 -13.85
CA ILE A 59 -4.15 2.28 -13.62
C ILE A 59 -2.70 2.74 -13.55
N LEU A 60 -1.81 1.91 -12.99
CA LEU A 60 -0.39 2.23 -12.79
C LEU A 60 0.52 1.66 -13.90
N GLN A 61 -0.06 0.98 -14.90
CA GLN A 61 0.66 0.32 -16.00
C GLN A 61 0.71 1.14 -17.30
N ARG A 62 0.17 2.37 -17.30
CA ARG A 62 0.28 3.32 -18.42
C ARG A 62 1.56 4.14 -18.32
#